data_AF-A0A396LB07-F1
#
_entry.id   AF-A0A396LB07-F1
#
_cell.length_a   1.000
_cell.length_b   1.000
_cell.length_c   1.000
_cell.angle_alpha   90.00
_cell.angle_beta   90.00
_cell.angle_gamma   90.00
#
_symmetry.space_group_name_H-M   'P 1'
#
loop_
_entity.id
_entity.type
_entity.pdbx_description
1 polymer ?
#
loop_
_entity_poly.entity_id
_entity_poly.type
_entity_poly.pdbx_seq_one_letter_code
_entity_poly.pdbx_strand_id
1 'polypeptide(L)'
;MLTLYTAVGTLKFQKTTGGKSIPLVINDGQEYGLSDDELLLWSCLAFQILTLHELQDAYTLRQIQKEGPKGLSFQHYLNRLSLRGLVVSGIGLTGVDALYRLLGSLTIIPLKDTFPIRLFGCVQLYLEGTIGAKEFGRYLKKKPSSPMEDTILKLADKVSLTTAELVTSMEQEKVIHNESDIMDELYTEPETTYQTLVDDVQIHHTQYPVMQAIANLYLNKQITFHTC
;
A
#
# COMPACT_ATOMS: atom_id res chain seq x y z
N MET A 1 -8.88 -0.50 21.11
CA MET A 1 -7.76 -0.78 20.19
C MET A 1 -8.32 -0.85 18.80
N LEU A 2 -7.69 -0.16 17.86
CA LEU A 2 -8.14 -0.02 16.47
C LEU A 2 -7.20 -0.82 15.57
N THR A 3 -7.76 -1.57 14.62
CA THR A 3 -6.98 -2.35 13.64
C THR A 3 -7.24 -1.80 12.25
N LEU A 4 -6.16 -1.40 11.58
CA LEU A 4 -6.17 -0.97 10.19
C LEU A 4 -5.63 -2.07 9.31
N TYR A 5 -6.18 -2.18 8.10
CA TYR A 5 -5.74 -3.11 7.07
C TYR A 5 -5.40 -2.33 5.81
N THR A 6 -4.35 -2.78 5.11
CA THR A 6 -4.03 -2.32 3.75
C THR A 6 -3.53 -3.49 2.91
N ALA A 7 -3.75 -3.41 1.60
CA ALA A 7 -3.16 -4.33 0.64
C ALA A 7 -1.70 -3.94 0.37
N VAL A 8 -0.91 -4.95 0.02
CA VAL A 8 0.51 -4.85 -0.30
C VAL A 8 0.78 -5.54 -1.63
N GLY A 9 1.77 -5.05 -2.37
CA GLY A 9 2.18 -5.57 -3.65
C GLY A 9 1.54 -4.89 -4.86
N THR A 10 1.96 -5.33 -6.04
CA THR A 10 1.56 -4.77 -7.33
C THR A 10 0.79 -5.80 -8.15
N LEU A 11 -0.43 -5.45 -8.57
CA LEU A 11 -1.23 -6.31 -9.43
C LEU A 11 -0.68 -6.33 -10.87
N LYS A 12 -0.46 -7.54 -11.39
CA LYS A 12 -0.15 -7.81 -12.81
C LYS A 12 -1.13 -8.84 -13.35
N PHE A 13 -1.44 -8.70 -14.62
CA PHE A 13 -2.27 -9.64 -15.36
C PHE A 13 -1.40 -10.40 -16.35
N GLN A 14 -1.22 -11.69 -16.13
CA GLN A 14 -0.45 -12.54 -17.05
C GLN A 14 -1.41 -13.24 -18.01
N LYS A 15 -1.19 -13.01 -19.31
CA LYS A 15 -1.93 -13.71 -20.36
C LYS A 15 -1.37 -15.12 -20.48
N THR A 16 -2.19 -16.12 -20.17
CA THR A 16 -1.84 -17.52 -20.43
C THR A 16 -1.99 -17.82 -21.92
N THR A 17 -1.25 -18.79 -22.44
CA THR A 17 -1.32 -19.28 -23.85
C THR A 17 -2.73 -19.65 -24.33
N GLY A 18 -3.68 -19.88 -23.42
CA GLY A 18 -5.09 -20.10 -23.71
C GLY A 18 -6.01 -18.86 -23.69
N GLY A 19 -5.45 -17.64 -23.68
CA GLY A 19 -6.21 -16.38 -23.76
C GLY A 19 -6.88 -15.91 -22.46
N LYS A 20 -6.91 -16.73 -21.40
CA LYS A 20 -7.36 -16.31 -20.06
C LYS A 20 -6.26 -15.53 -19.35
N SER A 21 -6.64 -14.38 -18.81
CA SER A 21 -5.78 -13.51 -18.01
C SER A 21 -5.88 -13.91 -16.54
N ILE A 22 -4.76 -14.24 -15.91
CA ILE A 22 -4.72 -14.62 -14.49
C ILE A 22 -4.24 -13.40 -13.68
N PRO A 23 -4.98 -12.99 -12.63
CA PRO A 23 -4.54 -11.94 -11.72
C PRO A 23 -3.43 -12.46 -10.80
N LEU A 24 -2.28 -11.81 -10.85
CA LEU A 24 -1.11 -12.09 -10.03
C LEU A 24 -0.77 -10.84 -9.22
N VAL A 25 -0.51 -10.98 -7.93
CA VAL A 25 0.05 -9.90 -7.12
C VAL A 25 1.52 -10.19 -6.91
N ILE A 26 2.37 -9.21 -7.23
CA ILE A 26 3.80 -9.29 -6.96
C ILE A 26 4.06 -8.61 -5.64
N ASN A 27 4.63 -9.35 -4.69
CA ASN A 27 5.08 -8.82 -3.41
C ASN A 27 6.48 -9.37 -3.14
N ASP A 28 7.40 -8.48 -2.79
CA ASP A 28 8.84 -8.77 -2.63
C ASP A 28 9.44 -9.65 -3.76
N GLY A 29 9.13 -9.31 -5.03
CA GLY A 29 9.59 -10.09 -6.19
C GLY A 29 8.93 -11.47 -6.38
N GLN A 30 8.09 -11.93 -5.47
CA GLN A 30 7.34 -13.19 -5.58
C GLN A 30 5.96 -12.97 -6.20
N GLU A 31 5.52 -13.89 -7.07
CA GLU A 31 4.23 -13.81 -7.75
C GLU A 31 3.17 -14.68 -7.04
N TYR A 32 2.06 -14.06 -6.63
CA TYR A 32 0.96 -14.72 -5.95
C TYR A 32 -0.31 -14.72 -6.80
N GLY A 33 -0.76 -15.91 -7.19
CA GLY A 33 -2.06 -16.09 -7.87
C GLY A 33 -3.23 -15.84 -6.92
N LEU A 34 -4.18 -15.02 -7.36
CA LEU A 34 -5.42 -14.75 -6.64
C LEU A 34 -6.62 -15.44 -7.29
N SER A 35 -7.50 -15.98 -6.47
CA SER A 35 -8.87 -16.32 -6.88
C SER A 35 -9.72 -15.07 -7.04
N ASP A 36 -10.88 -15.17 -7.72
CA ASP A 36 -11.73 -14.01 -7.99
C ASP A 36 -12.21 -13.29 -6.70
N ASP A 37 -12.48 -14.05 -5.62
CA ASP A 37 -12.92 -13.47 -4.34
C ASP A 37 -11.74 -12.88 -3.55
N GLU A 38 -10.56 -13.50 -3.62
CA GLU A 38 -9.34 -12.93 -3.06
C GLU A 38 -8.94 -11.64 -3.78
N LEU A 39 -9.05 -11.60 -5.10
CA LEU A 39 -8.83 -10.41 -5.90
C LEU A 39 -9.83 -9.32 -5.53
N LEU A 40 -11.10 -9.67 -5.34
CA LEU A 40 -12.12 -8.72 -4.91
C LEU A 40 -11.75 -8.10 -3.57
N LEU A 41 -11.41 -8.92 -2.58
CA LEU A 41 -11.03 -8.46 -1.25
C LEU A 41 -9.74 -7.61 -1.29
N TRP A 42 -8.71 -8.07 -1.99
CA TRP A 42 -7.45 -7.34 -2.16
C TRP A 42 -7.70 -5.99 -2.85
N SER A 43 -8.58 -5.95 -3.87
CA SER A 43 -8.95 -4.71 -4.56
C SER A 43 -9.78 -3.74 -3.71
N CYS A 44 -10.41 -4.18 -2.62
CA CYS A 44 -11.04 -3.28 -1.65
C CYS A 44 -9.98 -2.54 -0.83
N LEU A 45 -8.85 -3.20 -0.57
CA LEU A 45 -7.75 -2.66 0.24
C LEU A 45 -6.64 -1.99 -0.59
N ALA A 46 -6.64 -2.16 -1.90
CA ALA A 46 -5.64 -1.56 -2.79
C ALA A 46 -5.73 -0.03 -2.75
N PHE A 47 -4.64 0.61 -2.31
CA PHE A 47 -4.55 2.07 -2.13
C PHE A 47 -5.59 2.65 -1.16
N GLN A 48 -6.06 1.83 -0.20
CA GLN A 48 -6.98 2.23 0.85
C GLN A 48 -6.52 1.65 2.18
N ILE A 49 -6.75 2.40 3.27
CA ILE A 49 -6.51 1.96 4.63
C ILE A 49 -7.88 1.91 5.30
N LEU A 50 -8.34 0.71 5.64
CA LEU A 50 -9.70 0.48 6.14
C LEU A 50 -9.67 -0.26 7.47
N THR A 51 -10.68 0.00 8.29
CA THR A 51 -10.98 -0.84 9.46
C THR A 51 -11.64 -2.15 9.04
N LEU A 52 -11.68 -3.14 9.95
CA LEU A 52 -12.29 -4.44 9.67
C LEU A 52 -13.76 -4.32 9.21
N HIS A 53 -14.53 -3.42 9.84
CA HIS A 53 -15.94 -3.20 9.53
C HIS A 53 -16.13 -2.57 8.14
N GLU A 54 -15.39 -1.50 7.84
CA GLU A 54 -15.44 -0.84 6.53
C GLU A 54 -15.03 -1.78 5.40
N LEU A 55 -14.02 -2.61 5.65
CA LEU A 55 -13.57 -3.63 4.71
C LEU A 55 -14.65 -4.69 4.46
N GLN A 56 -15.30 -5.17 5.52
CA GLN A 56 -16.37 -6.16 5.42
C GLN A 56 -17.58 -5.59 4.65
N ASP A 57 -17.95 -4.33 4.91
CA ASP A 57 -19.04 -3.65 4.21
C ASP A 57 -18.72 -3.45 2.73
N ALA A 58 -17.50 -2.98 2.42
CA ALA A 58 -17.03 -2.81 1.05
C ALA A 58 -17.00 -4.14 0.28
N TYR A 59 -16.52 -5.21 0.91
CA TYR A 59 -16.52 -6.56 0.32
C TYR A 59 -17.94 -7.05 0.05
N THR A 60 -18.84 -6.93 1.03
CA THR A 60 -20.23 -7.38 0.91
C THR A 60 -20.97 -6.62 -0.20
N LEU A 61 -20.77 -5.30 -0.28
CA LEU A 61 -21.37 -4.47 -1.32
C LEU A 61 -20.91 -4.91 -2.73
N ARG A 62 -19.62 -5.15 -2.91
CA ARG A 62 -19.08 -5.63 -4.19
C ARG A 62 -19.49 -7.08 -4.49
N GLN A 63 -19.66 -7.91 -3.47
CA GLN A 63 -20.13 -9.29 -3.64
C GLN A 63 -21.58 -9.34 -4.11
N ILE A 64 -22.45 -8.43 -3.63
CA ILE A 64 -23.84 -8.30 -4.09
C ILE A 64 -23.90 -7.88 -5.57
N GLN A 65 -22.99 -7.01 -6.00
CA GLN A 65 -22.90 -6.57 -7.40
C GLN A 65 -22.37 -7.66 -8.35
N LYS A 66 -21.62 -8.63 -7.82
CA LYS A 66 -21.11 -9.78 -8.57
C LYS A 66 -22.21 -10.84 -8.64
N GLU A 67 -22.85 -11.00 -9.79
CA GLU A 67 -23.76 -12.13 -10.05
C GLU A 67 -22.95 -13.44 -10.09
N GLY A 68 -22.82 -14.10 -8.93
CA GLY A 68 -22.03 -15.31 -8.81
C GLY A 68 -22.37 -16.14 -7.56
N PRO A 69 -21.87 -17.38 -7.49
CA PRO A 69 -22.05 -18.22 -6.32
C PRO A 69 -21.40 -17.58 -5.09
N LYS A 70 -22.08 -17.65 -3.94
CA LYS A 70 -21.50 -17.20 -2.66
C LYS A 70 -20.27 -18.07 -2.37
N GLY A 71 -19.10 -17.44 -2.37
CA GLY A 71 -17.84 -18.07 -1.95
C GLY A 71 -17.77 -18.34 -0.45
N LEU A 72 -16.55 -18.60 0.04
CA LEU A 72 -16.27 -18.80 1.47
C LEU A 72 -16.50 -17.50 2.28
N SER A 73 -16.40 -17.61 3.61
CA SER A 73 -16.55 -16.46 4.49
C SER A 73 -15.47 -15.41 4.26
N PHE A 74 -15.82 -14.14 4.44
CA PHE A 74 -14.90 -13.00 4.38
C PHE A 74 -13.59 -13.22 5.18
N GLN A 75 -13.73 -13.74 6.40
CA GLN A 75 -12.59 -14.02 7.29
C GLN A 75 -11.63 -15.05 6.70
N HIS A 76 -12.14 -16.04 5.95
CA HIS A 76 -11.30 -17.05 5.31
C HIS A 76 -10.36 -16.41 4.29
N TYR A 77 -10.89 -15.53 3.42
CA TYR A 77 -10.08 -14.84 2.42
C TYR A 77 -9.13 -13.82 3.05
N LEU A 78 -9.58 -13.09 4.07
CA LEU A 78 -8.73 -12.13 4.79
C LEU A 78 -7.53 -12.82 5.44
N ASN A 79 -7.77 -13.92 6.16
CA ASN A 79 -6.70 -14.69 6.80
C ASN A 79 -5.74 -15.26 5.76
N ARG A 80 -6.26 -15.77 4.64
CA ARG A 80 -5.42 -16.35 3.59
C ARG A 80 -4.55 -15.30 2.89
N LEU A 81 -5.08 -14.11 2.64
CA LEU A 81 -4.29 -12.99 2.10
C LEU A 81 -3.25 -12.49 3.12
N SER A 82 -3.62 -12.43 4.39
CA SER A 82 -2.72 -12.01 5.46
C SER A 82 -1.56 -13.00 5.66
N LEU A 83 -1.84 -14.31 5.67
CA LEU A 83 -0.81 -15.36 5.76
C LEU A 83 0.15 -15.37 4.58
N ARG A 84 -0.26 -14.85 3.42
CA ARG A 84 0.59 -14.71 2.21
C ARG A 84 1.33 -13.38 2.16
N GLY A 85 1.18 -12.51 3.16
CA GLY A 85 1.77 -11.17 3.16
C GLY A 85 1.16 -10.20 2.14
N LEU A 86 0.01 -10.53 1.55
CA LEU A 86 -0.66 -9.67 0.55
C LEU A 86 -1.56 -8.62 1.19
N VAL A 87 -1.92 -8.82 2.46
CA VAL A 87 -2.63 -7.88 3.30
C VAL A 87 -1.89 -7.80 4.63
N VAL A 88 -1.63 -6.58 5.08
CA VAL A 88 -0.99 -6.30 6.36
C VAL A 88 -1.96 -5.57 7.27
N SER A 89 -1.77 -5.75 8.57
CA SER A 89 -2.61 -5.16 9.60
C SER A 89 -1.76 -4.50 10.68
N GLY A 90 -2.19 -3.33 11.14
CA GLY A 90 -1.56 -2.58 12.22
C GLY A 90 -2.58 -2.33 13.32
N ILE A 91 -2.20 -2.66 14.55
CA ILE A 91 -3.06 -2.52 15.73
C ILE A 91 -2.49 -1.40 16.59
N GLY A 92 -3.31 -0.42 16.97
CA GLY A 92 -2.88 0.68 17.83
C GLY A 92 -3.95 1.11 18.83
N LEU A 93 -3.52 1.89 19.82
CA LEU A 93 -4.40 2.54 20.79
C LEU A 93 -5.13 3.73 20.16
N THR A 94 -4.46 4.45 19.26
CA THR A 94 -5.01 5.56 18.47
C THR A 94 -4.95 5.24 16.97
N GLY A 95 -5.71 5.97 16.16
CA GLY A 95 -5.68 5.78 14.69
C GLY A 95 -4.31 6.07 14.08
N VAL A 96 -3.56 7.01 14.66
CA VAL A 96 -2.20 7.34 14.22
C VAL A 96 -1.22 6.22 14.59
N ASP A 97 -1.28 5.75 15.83
CA ASP A 97 -0.44 4.63 16.30
C ASP A 97 -0.68 3.36 15.47
N ALA A 98 -1.95 3.04 15.19
CA ALA A 98 -2.30 1.93 14.29
C ALA A 98 -1.74 2.11 12.88
N LEU A 99 -1.75 3.34 12.36
CA LEU A 99 -1.25 3.66 11.03
C LEU A 99 0.29 3.61 10.97
N TYR A 100 0.99 4.05 12.01
CA TYR A 100 2.44 3.92 12.10
C TYR A 100 2.87 2.46 12.20
N ARG A 101 2.23 1.67 13.07
CA ARG A 101 2.51 0.23 13.18
C ARG A 101 2.20 -0.52 11.88
N LEU A 102 1.18 -0.08 11.14
CA LEU A 102 0.84 -0.65 9.83
C LEU A 102 1.89 -0.34 8.77
N LEU A 103 2.27 0.94 8.62
CA LEU A 103 3.12 1.40 7.52
C LEU A 103 4.60 1.25 7.83
N GLY A 104 4.99 1.36 9.11
CA GLY A 104 6.37 1.38 9.61
C GLY A 104 7.20 0.21 9.12
N SER A 105 6.61 -0.98 9.06
CA SER A 105 7.26 -2.23 8.64
C SER A 105 7.25 -2.47 7.11
N LEU A 106 6.69 -1.54 6.33
CA LEU A 106 6.54 -1.69 4.89
C LEU A 106 7.60 -0.92 4.13
N THR A 107 8.15 -1.56 3.09
CA THR A 107 9.07 -0.94 2.14
C THR A 107 8.30 -0.07 1.16
N ILE A 108 8.77 1.16 0.98
CA ILE A 108 8.16 2.11 0.05
C ILE A 108 8.79 1.93 -1.32
N ILE A 109 7.98 1.51 -2.29
CA ILE A 109 8.42 1.40 -3.69
C ILE A 109 7.73 2.51 -4.50
N PRO A 110 8.50 3.43 -5.13
CA PRO A 110 7.93 4.43 -6.00
C PRO A 110 7.37 3.75 -7.24
N LEU A 111 6.12 4.06 -7.56
CA LEU A 111 5.59 3.66 -8.86
C LEU A 111 6.23 4.60 -9.89
N LYS A 112 7.23 4.10 -10.63
CA LYS A 112 7.82 4.78 -11.80
C LYS A 112 6.72 5.00 -12.84
N ASP A 113 6.08 6.17 -12.69
CA ASP A 113 5.16 6.93 -13.53
C ASP A 113 4.54 6.24 -14.79
N THR A 114 3.35 6.55 -15.30
CA THR A 114 2.23 7.43 -14.92
C THR A 114 1.36 7.56 -16.17
N PHE A 115 0.03 7.66 -15.99
CA PHE A 115 -0.99 7.83 -17.03
C PHE A 115 -1.62 6.55 -17.62
N PRO A 116 -0.93 5.54 -18.20
CA PRO A 116 -1.60 4.49 -18.95
C PRO A 116 -2.37 3.49 -18.07
N ILE A 117 -1.96 3.26 -16.81
CA ILE A 117 -2.71 2.40 -15.87
C ILE A 117 -3.99 3.10 -15.37
N ARG A 118 -3.93 4.42 -15.12
CA ARG A 118 -5.10 5.25 -14.78
C ARG A 118 -6.03 5.40 -15.98
N LEU A 119 -5.46 5.54 -17.17
CA LEU A 119 -6.17 5.54 -18.45
C LEU A 119 -6.86 4.18 -18.67
N PHE A 120 -6.21 3.05 -18.39
CA PHE A 120 -6.80 1.72 -18.58
C PHE A 120 -7.98 1.49 -17.63
N GLY A 121 -7.85 1.85 -16.35
CA GLY A 121 -8.96 1.82 -15.40
C GLY A 121 -10.11 2.76 -15.80
N CYS A 122 -9.80 3.98 -16.26
CA CYS A 122 -10.82 4.92 -16.73
C CYS A 122 -11.46 4.53 -18.07
N VAL A 123 -10.72 3.91 -18.99
CA VAL A 123 -11.24 3.40 -20.26
C VAL A 123 -12.12 2.18 -20.02
N GLN A 124 -11.76 1.31 -19.07
CA GLN A 124 -12.60 0.21 -18.63
C GLN A 124 -13.90 0.70 -17.97
N LEU A 125 -13.83 1.70 -17.09
CA LEU A 125 -15.01 2.34 -16.48
C LEU A 125 -15.85 3.15 -17.48
N TYR A 126 -15.24 3.70 -18.55
CA TYR A 126 -15.95 4.36 -19.65
C TYR A 126 -16.68 3.35 -20.53
N LEU A 127 -16.07 2.19 -20.80
CA LEU A 127 -16.68 1.07 -21.54
C LEU A 127 -17.81 0.41 -20.74
N GLU A 128 -17.72 0.39 -19.40
CA GLU A 128 -18.80 -0.06 -18.50
C GLU A 128 -19.94 0.97 -18.36
N GLY A 129 -19.83 2.15 -18.99
CA GLY A 129 -20.93 3.12 -19.16
C GLY A 129 -21.19 4.03 -17.95
N THR A 130 -20.35 4.00 -16.92
CA THR A 130 -20.62 4.63 -15.62
C THR A 130 -20.12 6.08 -15.51
N ILE A 131 -19.31 6.59 -16.45
CA ILE A 131 -18.64 7.91 -16.33
C ILE A 131 -18.63 8.70 -17.65
N GLY A 132 -18.95 9.99 -17.59
CA GLY A 132 -18.89 10.92 -18.73
C GLY A 132 -17.51 11.56 -18.98
N ALA A 133 -17.20 11.88 -20.25
CA ALA A 133 -15.89 12.37 -20.71
C ALA A 133 -15.34 13.64 -20.02
N LYS A 134 -16.19 14.39 -19.30
CA LYS A 134 -15.79 15.59 -18.54
C LYS A 134 -15.17 15.26 -17.18
N GLU A 135 -15.55 14.12 -16.57
CA GLU A 135 -14.93 13.62 -15.34
C GLU A 135 -13.63 12.87 -15.61
N PHE A 136 -13.48 12.30 -16.81
CA PHE A 136 -12.27 11.64 -17.30
C PHE A 136 -11.00 12.49 -17.09
N GLY A 137 -11.06 13.78 -17.43
CA GLY A 137 -9.95 14.72 -17.23
C GLY A 137 -9.63 15.01 -15.76
N ARG A 138 -10.57 14.81 -14.83
CA ARG A 138 -10.34 14.97 -13.38
C ARG A 138 -9.60 13.77 -12.79
N TYR A 139 -9.93 12.55 -13.22
CA TYR A 139 -9.26 11.32 -12.78
C TYR A 139 -7.83 11.19 -13.30
N LEU A 140 -7.52 11.79 -14.44
CA LEU A 140 -6.18 11.79 -15.04
C LEU A 140 -5.24 12.86 -14.48
N LYS A 141 -5.74 13.88 -13.77
CA LYS A 141 -4.88 14.92 -13.18
C LYS A 141 -4.09 14.34 -12.00
N LYS A 142 -2.76 14.28 -12.16
CA LYS A 142 -1.81 14.02 -11.06
C LYS A 142 -2.07 15.09 -9.99
N LYS A 143 -2.42 14.66 -8.77
CA LYS A 143 -2.58 15.59 -7.65
C LYS A 143 -1.20 16.22 -7.39
N PRO A 144 -1.09 17.55 -7.24
CA PRO A 144 0.19 18.18 -6.95
C PRO A 144 0.74 17.60 -5.64
N SER A 145 1.98 17.10 -5.70
CA SER A 145 2.70 16.60 -4.56
C SER A 145 3.22 17.76 -3.70
N SER A 146 3.26 17.56 -2.39
CA SER A 146 3.91 18.52 -1.49
C SER A 146 5.45 18.41 -1.61
N PRO A 147 6.23 19.44 -1.21
CA PRO A 147 7.70 19.35 -1.24
C PRO A 147 8.24 18.18 -0.38
N MET A 148 7.51 17.79 0.67
CA MET A 148 7.82 16.62 1.49
C MET A 148 7.62 15.32 0.70
N GLU A 149 6.51 15.22 -0.03
CA GLU A 149 6.19 14.06 -0.88
C GLU A 149 7.21 13.87 -2.00
N ASP A 150 7.64 14.97 -2.64
CA ASP A 150 8.69 14.92 -3.67
C ASP A 150 10.05 14.47 -3.12
N THR A 151 10.36 14.84 -1.87
CA THR A 151 11.61 14.43 -1.21
C THR A 151 11.60 12.93 -0.92
N ILE A 152 10.47 12.42 -0.38
CA ILE A 152 10.27 10.99 -0.13
C ILE A 152 10.37 10.18 -1.42
N LEU A 153 9.72 10.64 -2.51
CA LEU A 153 9.79 9.96 -3.81
C LEU A 153 11.22 9.88 -4.35
N LYS A 154 12.01 10.96 -4.22
CA LYS A 154 13.41 10.98 -4.65
C LYS A 154 14.30 10.07 -3.82
N LEU A 155 14.04 9.93 -2.52
CA LEU A 155 14.78 9.03 -1.64
C LEU A 155 14.43 7.57 -1.95
N ALA A 156 13.14 7.25 -2.05
CA ALA A 156 12.65 5.91 -2.35
C ALA A 156 13.05 5.42 -3.76
N ASP A 157 13.33 6.32 -4.71
CA ASP A 157 13.85 5.94 -6.04
C ASP A 157 15.35 5.57 -6.01
N LYS A 158 16.08 6.04 -5.00
CA LYS A 158 17.52 5.78 -4.84
C LYS A 158 17.80 4.58 -3.96
N VAL A 159 17.02 4.39 -2.89
CA VAL A 159 17.25 3.37 -1.87
C VAL A 159 15.91 2.75 -1.47
N SER A 160 15.85 1.41 -1.40
CA SER A 160 14.73 0.68 -0.81
C SER A 160 14.69 0.93 0.68
N LEU A 161 13.79 1.82 1.12
CA LEU A 161 13.65 2.23 2.51
C LEU A 161 12.28 1.79 3.06
N THR A 162 12.27 1.34 4.31
CA THR A 162 11.03 1.18 5.07
C THR A 162 10.49 2.53 5.53
N THR A 163 9.18 2.59 5.81
CA THR A 163 8.56 3.80 6.38
C THR A 163 9.22 4.21 7.69
N ALA A 164 9.59 3.26 8.56
CA ALA A 164 10.29 3.55 9.82
C ALA A 164 11.67 4.20 9.57
N GLU A 165 12.48 3.61 8.69
CA GLU A 165 13.81 4.14 8.33
C GLU A 165 13.71 5.54 7.71
N LEU A 166 12.72 5.79 6.87
CA LEU A 166 12.45 7.11 6.30
C LEU A 166 12.08 8.14 7.37
N VAL A 167 11.20 7.78 8.31
CA VAL A 167 10.80 8.67 9.40
C VAL A 167 12.00 9.02 10.28
N THR A 168 12.82 8.04 10.67
CA THR A 168 13.98 8.24 11.53
C THR A 168 15.10 9.02 10.83
N SER A 169 15.36 8.74 9.54
CA SER A 169 16.34 9.49 8.74
C SER A 169 15.99 10.97 8.63
N MET A 170 14.71 11.27 8.37
CA MET A 170 14.25 12.64 8.24
C MET A 170 14.23 13.39 9.57
N GLU A 171 13.96 12.71 10.68
CA GLU A 171 14.00 13.30 12.02
C GLU A 171 15.44 13.66 12.44
N GLN A 172 16.42 12.84 12.08
CA GLN A 172 17.82 13.04 12.44
C GLN A 172 18.59 13.92 11.45
N GLU A 173 17.93 14.48 10.42
CA GLU A 173 18.55 15.20 9.29
C GLU A 173 19.72 14.43 8.63
N LYS A 174 19.68 13.10 8.70
CA LYS A 174 20.75 12.24 8.21
C LYS A 174 20.55 11.94 6.72
N VAL A 175 21.62 12.14 5.95
CA VAL A 175 21.57 12.02 4.49
C VAL A 175 21.92 10.58 4.10
N ILE A 176 20.90 9.74 3.98
CA ILE A 176 21.09 8.36 3.51
C ILE A 176 21.39 8.38 2.01
N HIS A 177 22.58 7.94 1.64
CA HIS A 177 22.99 7.82 0.23
C HIS A 177 22.94 6.37 -0.27
N ASN A 178 23.21 5.38 0.59
CA ASN A 178 23.21 3.94 0.26
C ASN A 178 22.65 3.07 1.40
N GLU A 179 22.37 1.78 1.12
CA GLU A 179 21.96 0.79 2.14
C GLU A 179 22.99 0.61 3.28
N SER A 180 24.28 0.82 3.00
CA SER A 180 25.33 0.81 4.02
C SER A 180 25.16 1.92 5.06
N ASP A 181 24.67 3.09 4.64
CA ASP A 181 24.47 4.22 5.52
C ASP A 181 23.27 3.97 6.45
N ILE A 182 22.28 3.20 6.00
CA ILE A 182 21.16 2.75 6.85
C ILE A 182 21.71 1.93 8.04
N MET A 183 22.57 0.95 7.76
CA MET A 183 23.15 0.09 8.79
C MET A 183 24.02 0.88 9.77
N ASP A 184 24.86 1.79 9.27
CA ASP A 184 25.80 2.54 10.10
C ASP A 184 25.13 3.70 10.86
N GLU A 185 24.07 4.30 10.33
CA GLU A 185 23.44 5.48 10.93
C GLU A 185 22.16 5.23 11.72
N LEU A 186 21.36 4.21 11.36
CA LEU A 186 20.07 3.91 11.99
C LEU A 186 20.13 2.71 12.93
N TYR A 187 21.08 1.79 12.74
CA TYR A 187 21.26 0.58 13.54
C TYR A 187 22.53 0.63 14.40
N THR A 188 22.72 1.72 15.15
CA THR A 188 23.89 1.93 16.01
C THR A 188 23.94 1.02 17.25
N GLU A 189 22.84 0.35 17.61
CA GLU A 189 22.79 -0.58 18.73
C GLU A 189 22.57 -2.02 18.23
N PRO A 190 23.28 -3.03 18.77
CA PRO A 190 23.24 -4.40 18.24
C PRO A 190 21.89 -5.12 18.37
N GLU A 191 20.90 -4.52 19.06
CA GLU A 191 19.53 -5.05 19.25
C GLU A 191 18.47 -4.30 18.42
N THR A 192 18.83 -3.22 17.72
CA THR A 192 17.86 -2.49 16.89
C THR A 192 17.62 -3.22 15.57
N THR A 193 16.36 -3.51 15.30
CA THR A 193 15.82 -4.13 14.09
C THR A 193 14.64 -3.27 13.62
N TYR A 194 14.22 -3.37 12.36
CA TYR A 194 13.05 -2.63 11.86
C TYR A 194 11.78 -2.84 12.73
N GLN A 195 11.63 -4.01 13.36
CA GLN A 195 10.54 -4.29 14.29
C GLN A 195 10.68 -3.53 15.61
N THR A 196 11.89 -3.48 16.19
CA THR A 196 12.16 -2.71 17.42
C THR A 196 12.02 -1.20 17.18
N LEU A 197 12.38 -0.69 15.99
CA LEU A 197 12.12 0.70 15.61
C LEU A 197 10.61 1.02 15.54
N VAL A 198 9.78 0.07 15.10
CA VAL A 198 8.32 0.26 15.07
C VAL A 198 7.68 0.15 16.45
N ASP A 199 8.22 -0.70 17.33
CA ASP A 199 7.66 -0.95 18.67
C ASP A 199 8.15 0.05 19.75
N ASP A 200 9.38 0.57 19.64
CA ASP A 200 9.97 1.50 20.63
C ASP A 200 9.67 2.98 20.37
N VAL A 201 9.13 3.34 19.21
CA VAL A 201 8.87 4.75 18.87
C VAL A 201 7.52 5.23 19.42
N GLN A 202 7.56 6.03 20.48
CA GLN A 202 6.49 6.97 20.77
C GLN A 202 6.47 8.04 19.66
N ILE A 203 5.44 8.02 18.81
CA ILE A 203 5.32 8.97 17.70
C ILE A 203 5.33 10.41 18.22
N HIS A 204 6.42 11.12 17.99
CA HIS A 204 6.56 12.53 18.33
C HIS A 204 5.85 13.43 17.30
N HIS A 205 5.56 14.68 17.68
CA HIS A 205 4.80 15.59 16.80
C HIS A 205 5.53 15.89 15.47
N THR A 206 6.85 15.74 15.48
CA THR A 206 7.78 15.91 14.35
C THR A 206 7.59 14.88 13.24
N GLN A 207 7.08 13.68 13.57
CA GLN A 207 6.95 12.57 12.62
C GLN A 207 5.61 12.57 11.86
N TYR A 208 4.60 13.30 12.35
CA TYR A 208 3.28 13.39 11.70
C TYR A 208 3.33 13.89 10.26
N PRO A 209 4.08 14.95 9.90
CA PRO A 209 4.11 15.43 8.52
C PRO A 209 4.69 14.41 7.54
N VAL A 210 5.69 13.63 7.97
CA VAL A 210 6.32 12.58 7.16
C VAL A 210 5.34 11.42 6.96
N MET A 211 4.72 10.94 8.04
CA MET A 211 3.69 9.89 7.96
C MET A 211 2.49 10.32 7.11
N GLN A 212 2.05 11.58 7.23
CA GLN A 212 0.99 12.14 6.41
C GLN A 212 1.39 12.19 4.93
N ALA A 213 2.62 12.58 4.60
CA ALA A 213 3.13 12.59 3.24
C ALA A 213 3.19 11.17 2.64
N ILE A 214 3.66 10.17 3.40
CA ILE A 214 3.69 8.77 2.97
C ILE A 214 2.28 8.23 2.74
N ALA A 215 1.36 8.46 3.69
CA ALA A 215 -0.04 8.07 3.54
C ALA A 215 -0.68 8.75 2.33
N ASN A 216 -0.42 10.04 2.10
CA ASN A 216 -0.92 10.76 0.92
C ASN A 216 -0.35 10.18 -0.38
N LEU A 217 0.95 9.91 -0.45
CA LEU A 217 1.57 9.29 -1.63
C LEU A 217 0.92 7.95 -1.96
N TYR A 218 0.63 7.14 -0.94
CA TYR A 218 -0.04 5.85 -1.10
C TYR A 218 -1.48 6.02 -1.57
N LEU A 219 -2.29 6.83 -0.87
CA LEU A 219 -3.69 7.08 -1.24
C LEU A 219 -3.82 7.73 -2.63
N ASN A 220 -2.84 8.54 -3.04
CA ASN A 220 -2.76 9.14 -4.36
C ASN A 220 -2.15 8.22 -5.43
N LYS A 221 -1.88 6.94 -5.11
CA LYS A 221 -1.35 5.92 -6.03
C LYS A 221 -0.03 6.34 -6.68
N GLN A 222 0.88 6.91 -5.88
CA GLN A 222 2.22 7.31 -6.31
C GLN A 222 3.29 6.34 -5.79
N ILE A 223 3.01 5.65 -4.69
CA ILE A 223 3.84 4.59 -4.12
C ILE A 223 3.00 3.33 -3.90
N THR A 224 3.67 2.19 -3.83
CA THR A 224 3.11 0.92 -3.35
C THR A 224 3.96 0.39 -2.23
N PHE A 225 3.31 -0.26 -1.26
CA PHE A 225 4.01 -0.97 -0.21
C PHE A 225 4.35 -2.38 -0.65
N HIS A 226 5.51 -2.87 -0.22
CA HIS A 226 5.91 -4.28 -0.27
C HIS A 226 6.27 -4.73 1.15
N THR A 227 6.09 -6.02 1.45
CA THR A 227 6.58 -6.58 2.71
C THR A 227 8.10 -6.79 2.61
N CYS A 228 8.80 -6.61 3.72
CA CYS A 228 10.19 -7.02 3.86
C CYS A 228 10.31 -8.55 3.97
#